data_AF-A0A5C9DWE4-F1
#
_entry.id   AF-A0A5C9DWE4-F1
#
_cell.length_a   1.000
_cell.length_b   1.000
_cell.length_c   1.000
_cell.angle_alpha   90.00
_cell.angle_beta   90.00
_cell.angle_gamma   90.00
#
_symmetry.space_group_name_H-M   'P 1'
#
loop_
_entity.id
_entity.type
_entity.pdbx_description
1 polymer ?
#
loop_
_entity_poly.entity_id
_entity_poly.type
_entity_poly.pdbx_seq_one_letter_code
_entity_poly.pdbx_strand_id
1 'polypeptide(L)'
;MSEDAAIGLVFLFNMKEGTPEKVSKEFSEYFPSVTENIVREGLLDLATLKKIIDEKKIFWGAVKKDFKKVVQNPDMMGDLAHQVYKNHTGVEASEDVKVLVYDGSQAPWGFTLMACVLYES
;
A
#
# COMPACT_ATOMS: atom_id res chain seq x y z
N MET A 1 10.02 -20.01 -12.52
CA MET A 1 9.79 -18.58 -12.25
C MET A 1 9.63 -18.52 -10.76
N SER A 2 10.56 -17.89 -10.04
CA SER A 2 10.30 -17.56 -8.64
C SER A 2 9.10 -16.63 -8.65
N GLU A 3 7.99 -17.05 -8.05
CA GLU A 3 6.95 -16.09 -7.69
C GLU A 3 7.58 -15.27 -6.56
N ASP A 4 7.97 -14.04 -6.86
CA ASP A 4 8.50 -13.15 -5.82
C ASP A 4 7.41 -13.04 -4.75
N ALA A 5 7.73 -13.50 -3.54
CA ALA A 5 6.75 -13.62 -2.48
C ALA A 5 6.43 -12.22 -1.95
N ALA A 6 5.16 -11.82 -1.97
CA ALA A 6 4.79 -10.54 -1.38
C ALA A 6 5.08 -10.56 0.14
N ILE A 7 5.83 -9.58 0.61
CA ILE A 7 6.30 -9.49 2.00
C ILE A 7 5.53 -8.45 2.81
N GLY A 8 4.80 -7.53 2.17
CA GLY A 8 4.04 -6.52 2.89
C GLY A 8 3.13 -5.67 2.01
N LEU A 9 2.26 -4.92 2.68
CA LEU A 9 1.40 -3.91 2.07
C LEU A 9 1.72 -2.54 2.67
N VAL A 10 1.81 -1.54 1.80
CA VAL A 10 1.91 -0.14 2.21
C VAL A 10 0.80 0.67 1.56
N PHE A 11 0.02 1.35 2.38
CA PHE A 11 -0.98 2.31 1.94
C PHE A 11 -0.44 3.72 2.02
N LEU A 12 -0.33 4.39 0.87
CA LEU A 12 0.07 5.78 0.79
C LEU A 12 -1.16 6.67 0.56
N PHE A 13 -1.19 7.80 1.27
CA PHE A 13 -2.28 8.78 1.19
C PHE A 13 -1.75 10.20 1.37
N ASN A 14 -2.57 11.22 1.13
CA ASN A 14 -2.16 12.61 1.30
C ASN A 14 -2.13 12.98 2.79
N MET A 15 -1.05 13.59 3.28
CA MET A 15 -0.97 14.04 4.69
C MET A 15 -2.10 15.00 5.11
N LYS A 16 -2.76 15.65 4.14
CA LYS A 16 -3.93 16.50 4.41
C LYS A 16 -5.14 15.75 4.96
N GLU A 17 -5.25 14.44 4.72
CA GLU A 17 -6.37 13.63 5.22
C GLU A 17 -6.25 13.34 6.73
N GLY A 18 -5.03 13.39 7.29
CA GLY A 18 -4.79 13.20 8.70
C GLY A 18 -3.50 12.44 9.03
N THR A 19 -3.40 11.94 10.26
CA THR A 19 -2.31 11.05 10.67
C THR A 19 -2.58 9.62 10.21
N PRO A 20 -1.54 8.79 9.98
CA PRO A 20 -1.72 7.39 9.61
C PRO A 20 -2.64 6.60 10.54
N GLU A 21 -2.59 6.83 11.85
CA GLU A 21 -3.43 6.15 12.84
C GLU A 21 -4.91 6.50 12.67
N LYS A 22 -5.21 7.78 12.45
CA LYS A 22 -6.60 8.23 12.26
C LYS A 22 -7.17 7.71 10.94
N VAL A 23 -6.41 7.88 9.85
CA VAL A 23 -6.84 7.49 8.51
C VAL A 23 -7.01 5.98 8.40
N SER A 24 -6.08 5.18 8.94
CA SER A 24 -6.19 3.71 8.93
C SER A 24 -7.40 3.21 9.72
N LYS A 25 -7.75 3.87 10.84
CA LYS A 25 -8.94 3.54 11.64
C LYS A 25 -10.23 3.82 10.87
N GLU A 26 -10.34 5.00 10.26
CA GLU A 26 -11.51 5.39 9.46
C GLU A 26 -11.63 4.54 8.20
N PHE A 27 -10.51 4.16 7.58
CA PHE A 27 -10.47 3.29 6.41
C PHE A 27 -10.79 1.83 6.71
N SER A 28 -10.70 1.38 7.96
CA SER A 28 -10.75 -0.06 8.31
C SER A 28 -11.98 -0.81 7.79
N GLU A 29 -13.13 -0.14 7.62
CA GLU A 29 -14.35 -0.72 7.04
C GLU A 29 -14.22 -1.07 5.55
N TYR A 30 -13.33 -0.38 4.81
CA TYR A 30 -13.09 -0.57 3.38
C TYR A 30 -11.90 -1.49 3.08
N PHE A 31 -11.12 -1.86 4.11
CA PHE A 31 -9.95 -2.72 3.96
C PHE A 31 -10.23 -4.06 3.26
N PRO A 32 -11.34 -4.78 3.55
CA PRO A 32 -11.67 -6.02 2.82
C PRO A 32 -11.84 -5.80 1.32
N SER A 33 -12.48 -4.71 0.90
CA SER A 33 -12.71 -4.40 -0.52
C SER A 33 -11.41 -4.13 -1.26
N VAL A 34 -10.51 -3.35 -0.67
CA VAL A 34 -9.21 -3.05 -1.29
C VAL A 34 -8.32 -4.30 -1.37
N THR A 35 -8.31 -5.12 -0.33
CA THR A 35 -7.52 -6.36 -0.33
C THR A 35 -8.07 -7.44 -1.25
N GLU A 36 -9.39 -7.56 -1.38
CA GLU A 36 -10.02 -8.42 -2.38
C GLU A 36 -9.63 -8.01 -3.80
N ASN A 37 -9.63 -6.70 -4.10
CA ASN A 37 -9.19 -6.20 -5.39
C ASN A 37 -7.72 -6.52 -5.65
N ILE A 38 -6.83 -6.35 -4.66
CA ILE A 38 -5.40 -6.70 -4.77
C ILE A 38 -5.22 -8.18 -5.19
N VAL A 39 -5.99 -9.09 -4.59
CA VAL A 39 -5.96 -10.52 -4.93
C VAL A 39 -6.55 -10.78 -6.32
N ARG A 40 -7.70 -10.16 -6.64
CA ARG A 40 -8.38 -10.33 -7.93
C ARG A 40 -7.53 -9.86 -9.11
N GLU A 41 -6.82 -8.75 -8.93
CA GLU A 41 -5.88 -8.21 -9.93
C GLU A 41 -4.55 -9.00 -9.99
N GLY A 42 -4.38 -10.04 -9.16
CA GLY A 42 -3.22 -10.93 -9.20
C GLY A 42 -1.93 -10.29 -8.68
N LEU A 43 -2.01 -9.26 -7.83
CA LEU A 43 -0.80 -8.68 -7.23
C LEU A 43 -0.22 -9.60 -6.15
N LEU A 44 -1.05 -10.36 -5.45
CA LEU A 44 -0.64 -11.43 -4.52
C LEU A 44 -1.78 -12.44 -4.39
N ASP A 45 -1.49 -13.64 -3.90
CA ASP A 45 -2.50 -14.65 -3.64
C ASP A 45 -3.13 -14.50 -2.23
N LEU A 46 -4.25 -15.19 -2.02
CA LEU A 46 -5.00 -15.14 -0.76
C LEU A 46 -4.23 -15.67 0.46
N ALA A 47 -3.38 -16.70 0.28
CA ALA A 47 -2.59 -17.26 1.37
C ALA A 47 -1.49 -16.27 1.81
N THR A 48 -0.85 -15.61 0.85
CA THR A 48 0.12 -14.54 1.08
C THR A 48 -0.53 -13.33 1.74
N LEU A 49 -1.73 -12.92 1.31
CA LEU A 49 -2.51 -11.87 1.99
C LEU A 49 -2.74 -12.20 3.47
N LYS A 50 -3.19 -13.43 3.73
CA LYS A 50 -3.45 -13.90 5.09
C LYS A 50 -2.20 -13.80 5.96
N LYS A 51 -1.05 -14.24 5.44
CA LYS A 51 0.24 -14.15 6.14
C LYS A 51 0.62 -12.71 6.45
N ILE A 52 0.48 -11.79 5.50
CA ILE A 52 0.76 -10.35 5.70
C ILE A 52 -0.13 -9.77 6.82
N ILE A 53 -1.42 -10.13 6.85
CA ILE A 53 -2.36 -9.70 7.90
C ILE A 53 -1.96 -10.27 9.27
N ASP A 54 -1.72 -11.58 9.35
CA ASP A 54 -1.38 -12.27 10.60
C ASP A 54 -0.06 -11.73 11.19
N GLU A 55 0.93 -11.45 10.34
CA GLU A 55 2.23 -10.88 10.71
C GLU A 55 2.20 -9.37 10.91
N LYS A 56 1.03 -8.72 10.75
CA LYS A 56 0.84 -7.26 10.88
C LYS A 56 1.77 -6.44 9.97
N LYS A 57 2.04 -6.93 8.76
CA LYS A 57 2.91 -6.27 7.77
C LYS A 57 2.14 -5.32 6.84
N ILE A 58 1.23 -4.56 7.43
CA ILE A 58 0.43 -3.54 6.75
C ILE A 58 0.81 -2.19 7.35
N PHE A 59 1.37 -1.32 6.53
CA PHE A 59 1.89 -0.03 6.97
C PHE A 59 1.23 1.12 6.21
N TRP A 60 1.30 2.31 6.80
CA TRP A 60 0.64 3.50 6.30
C TRP A 60 1.64 4.65 6.17
N GLY A 61 1.65 5.31 5.02
CA GLY A 61 2.55 6.42 4.72
C GLY A 61 1.78 7.69 4.32
N ALA A 62 2.00 8.77 5.06
CA ALA A 62 1.44 10.08 4.74
C ALA A 62 2.40 10.87 3.81
N VAL A 63 1.97 11.13 2.59
CA VAL A 63 2.75 11.88 1.60
C VAL A 63 2.53 13.37 1.81
N LYS A 64 3.59 14.09 2.21
CA LYS A 64 3.54 15.50 2.61
C LYS A 64 3.63 16.50 1.45
N LYS A 65 4.45 16.20 0.44
CA LYS A 65 4.74 17.10 -0.68
C LYS A 65 4.54 16.38 -2.00
N ASP A 66 4.23 17.16 -3.04
CA ASP A 66 4.14 16.67 -4.41
C ASP A 66 3.19 15.48 -4.62
N PHE A 67 2.16 15.33 -3.76
CA PHE A 67 1.22 14.20 -3.81
C PHE A 67 0.66 13.92 -5.20
N LYS A 68 0.27 14.97 -5.94
CA LYS A 68 -0.22 14.84 -7.32
C LYS A 68 0.81 14.23 -8.27
N LYS A 69 2.10 14.54 -8.08
CA LYS A 69 3.19 13.95 -8.88
C LYS A 69 3.41 12.50 -8.48
N VAL A 70 3.37 12.20 -7.18
CA VAL A 70 3.49 10.82 -6.67
C VAL A 70 2.39 9.93 -7.26
N VAL A 71 1.13 10.36 -7.20
CA VAL A 71 -0.02 9.59 -7.75
C VAL A 71 0.10 9.34 -9.27
N GLN A 72 0.88 10.15 -9.99
CA GLN A 72 1.07 10.01 -11.44
C GLN A 72 2.36 9.27 -11.82
N ASN A 73 3.18 8.88 -10.83
CA ASN A 73 4.49 8.28 -11.06
C ASN A 73 4.64 6.98 -10.23
N PRO A 74 4.45 5.81 -10.85
CA PRO A 74 4.60 4.51 -10.19
C PRO A 74 5.93 4.31 -9.47
N ASP A 75 7.05 4.77 -10.06
CA ASP A 75 8.37 4.64 -9.45
C ASP A 75 8.45 5.43 -8.13
N MET A 76 7.91 6.66 -8.11
CA MET A 76 7.84 7.46 -6.88
C MET A 76 6.92 6.82 -5.82
N MET A 77 5.86 6.14 -6.24
CA MET A 77 5.00 5.38 -5.32
C MET A 77 5.77 4.20 -4.72
N GLY A 78 6.51 3.45 -5.56
CA GLY A 78 7.36 2.35 -5.16
C GLY A 78 8.44 2.77 -4.17
N ASP A 79 9.20 3.82 -4.48
CA ASP A 79 10.25 4.37 -3.62
C ASP A 79 9.71 4.78 -2.24
N LEU A 80 8.54 5.43 -2.20
CA LEU A 80 7.92 5.83 -0.95
C LEU A 80 7.40 4.64 -0.16
N ALA A 81 6.79 3.65 -0.83
CA ALA A 81 6.34 2.42 -0.19
C ALA A 81 7.51 1.66 0.43
N HIS A 82 8.62 1.55 -0.30
CA HIS A 82 9.89 0.98 0.19
C HIS A 82 10.41 1.69 1.41
N GLN A 83 10.50 3.02 1.36
CA GLN A 83 10.96 3.81 2.51
C GLN A 83 10.08 3.57 3.74
N VAL A 84 8.74 3.58 3.58
CA VAL A 84 7.81 3.31 4.68
C VAL A 84 8.02 1.91 5.25
N TYR A 85 8.10 0.89 4.40
CA TYR A 85 8.28 -0.50 4.83
C TYR A 85 9.61 -0.71 5.54
N LYS A 86 10.72 -0.24 4.95
CA LYS A 86 12.06 -0.30 5.52
C LYS A 86 12.16 0.42 6.86
N ASN A 87 11.51 1.58 7.01
CA ASN A 87 11.50 2.32 8.27
C ASN A 87 10.79 1.56 9.41
N HIS A 88 9.80 0.73 9.10
CA HIS A 88 9.08 -0.06 10.10
C HIS A 88 9.71 -1.42 10.40
N THR A 89 10.35 -2.04 9.39
CA THR A 89 10.81 -3.43 9.47
C THR A 89 12.33 -3.59 9.51
N GLY A 90 13.08 -2.59 9.02
CA GLY A 90 14.52 -2.69 8.77
C GLY A 90 14.88 -3.57 7.57
N VAL A 91 13.90 -4.08 6.80
CA VAL A 91 14.09 -5.01 5.69
C VAL A 91 14.06 -4.27 4.35
N GLU A 92 14.96 -4.64 3.44
CA GLU A 92 14.92 -4.21 2.04
C GLU A 92 13.93 -5.08 1.25
N ALA A 93 13.09 -4.46 0.43
CA ALA A 93 12.19 -5.14 -0.49
C ALA A 93 12.74 -5.05 -1.93
N SER A 94 12.30 -5.95 -2.81
CA SER A 94 12.58 -5.88 -4.25
C SER A 94 12.06 -4.58 -4.86
N GLU A 95 12.80 -3.99 -5.79
CA GLU A 95 12.40 -2.79 -6.55
C GLU A 95 11.07 -2.94 -7.29
N ASP A 96 10.62 -4.18 -7.54
CA ASP A 96 9.36 -4.49 -8.21
C ASP A 96 8.12 -4.25 -7.33
N VAL A 97 7.81 -3.00 -6.99
CA VAL A 97 6.56 -2.64 -6.29
C VAL A 97 5.39 -2.59 -7.26
N LYS A 98 4.32 -3.34 -6.96
CA LYS A 98 3.05 -3.22 -7.69
C LYS A 98 2.09 -2.31 -6.95
N VAL A 99 1.39 -1.43 -7.67
CA VAL A 99 0.53 -0.40 -7.08
C VAL A 99 -0.86 -0.42 -7.71
N LEU A 100 -1.89 -0.37 -6.86
CA LEU A 100 -3.25 -0.01 -7.24
C LEU A 100 -3.58 1.38 -6.73
N VAL A 101 -4.03 2.26 -7.62
CA VAL A 101 -4.43 3.63 -7.28
C VAL A 101 -5.95 3.72 -7.28
N TYR A 102 -6.49 4.16 -6.16
CA TYR A 102 -7.92 4.43 -5.98
C TYR A 102 -8.14 5.94 -5.99
N ASP A 103 -8.92 6.44 -6.95
CA ASP A 103 -9.26 7.85 -7.04
C ASP A 103 -10.23 8.27 -5.94
N GLY A 104 -9.86 9.28 -5.14
CA GLY A 104 -10.70 9.79 -4.05
C GLY A 104 -12.02 10.40 -4.48
N SER A 105 -12.17 10.79 -5.75
CA SER A 105 -13.44 11.27 -6.30
C SER A 105 -14.46 10.14 -6.54
N GLN A 106 -14.00 8.89 -6.59
CA GLN A 106 -14.81 7.71 -6.86
C GLN A 106 -14.86 6.75 -5.67
N ALA A 107 -13.84 6.79 -4.81
CA ALA A 107 -13.73 5.89 -3.68
C ALA A 107 -14.67 6.28 -2.53
N PRO A 108 -15.35 5.32 -1.89
CA PRO A 108 -16.34 5.60 -0.84
C PRO A 108 -15.74 6.22 0.42
N TRP A 109 -14.44 6.06 0.67
CA TRP A 109 -13.72 6.69 1.78
C TRP A 109 -13.28 8.13 1.51
N GLY A 110 -13.50 8.66 0.29
CA GLY A 110 -13.38 10.09 0.00
C GLY A 110 -11.97 10.65 -0.20
N PHE A 111 -10.93 9.82 -0.31
CA PHE A 111 -9.56 10.28 -0.59
C PHE A 111 -8.79 9.32 -1.51
N THR A 112 -7.76 9.84 -2.19
CA THR A 112 -6.92 9.00 -3.06
C THR A 112 -6.01 8.11 -2.23
N LEU A 113 -6.10 6.80 -2.45
CA LEU A 113 -5.29 5.78 -1.78
C LEU A 113 -4.42 5.07 -2.81
N MET A 114 -3.13 4.91 -2.52
CA MET A 114 -2.23 4.06 -3.30
C MET A 114 -1.93 2.82 -2.47
N ALA A 115 -2.41 1.66 -2.91
CA ALA A 115 -2.15 0.37 -2.29
C ALA A 115 -0.94 -0.28 -2.96
N CYS A 116 0.18 -0.33 -2.25
CA CYS A 116 1.46 -0.80 -2.75
C CYS A 116 1.75 -2.19 -2.17
N VAL A 117 2.06 -3.14 -3.04
CA VAL A 117 2.48 -4.50 -2.69
C VAL A 117 4.00 -4.59 -2.84
N LEU A 118 4.68 -4.98 -1.76
CA LEU A 118 6.13 -5.15 -1.73
C LEU A 118 6.48 -6.63 -1.79
N TYR A 119 7.58 -6.97 -2.45
CA TYR A 119 8.03 -8.34 -2.66
C TYR A 119 9.44 -8.57 -2.10
N GLU A 120 9.77 -9.83 -1.85
CA GLU A 120 11.10 -10.25 -1.44
C GLU A 120 12.13 -9.96 -2.54
N SER A 121 13.33 -9.51 -2.16
CA SER A 121 14.48 -9.22 -3.05
C SER A 121 15.21 -10.47 -3.53
#